data_AF-A0A832H212-F1
#
_entry.id   AF-A0A832H212-F1
#
_cell.length_a   1.000
_cell.length_b   1.000
_cell.length_c   1.000
_cell.angle_alpha   90.00
_cell.angle_beta   90.00
_cell.angle_gamma   90.00
#
_symmetry.space_group_name_H-M   'P 1'
#
loop_
_entity.id
_entity.type
_entity.pdbx_description
1 polymer ?
#
loop_
_entity_poly.entity_id
_entity_poly.type
_entity_poly.pdbx_seq_one_letter_code
_entity_poly.pdbx_strand_id
1 'polypeptide(L)' 'MSDLERCYRVLGLKSGASLEEINQAYKDLVMVWHPDRVANGDPHLVAEAQEKMKELNHARDQLRAYRAKAQARTAQTA' A
#
# COMPACT_ATOMS: atom_id res chain seq x y z
N MET A 1 14.80 7.50 7.02
CA MET A 1 13.64 7.04 6.26
C MET A 1 12.42 7.20 7.15
N SER A 2 11.50 8.08 6.77
CA SER A 2 10.25 8.30 7.53
C SER A 2 9.28 7.14 7.31
N ASP A 3 8.36 6.90 8.24
CA ASP A 3 7.35 5.83 8.13
C ASP A 3 6.54 5.93 6.82
N LEU A 4 6.26 7.15 6.38
CA LEU A 4 5.62 7.46 5.10
C LEU A 4 6.43 6.99 3.89
N GLU A 5 7.75 7.25 3.87
CA GLU A 5 8.62 6.81 2.76
C GLU A 5 8.67 5.28 2.70
N ARG A 6 8.66 4.61 3.86
CA ARG A 6 8.57 3.16 3.93
C ARG A 6 7.24 2.66 3.34
N CYS A 7 6.13 3.32 3.62
CA CYS A 7 4.83 2.97 3.03
C CYS A 7 4.80 3.13 1.51
N TYR A 8 5.35 4.23 0.98
CA TYR A 8 5.50 4.41 -0.46
C TYR A 8 6.36 3.29 -1.06
N ARG A 9 7.49 2.96 -0.42
CA ARG A 9 8.39 1.90 -0.88
C ARG A 9 7.76 0.50 -0.86
N VAL A 10 6.94 0.19 0.15
CA VAL A 10 6.17 -1.08 0.23
C VAL A 10 5.23 -1.22 -0.97
N LEU A 11 4.66 -0.11 -1.43
CA LEU A 11 3.82 -0.07 -2.64
C LEU A 11 4.64 0.12 -3.94
N GLY A 12 5.98 0.15 -3.88
CA GLY A 12 6.83 0.38 -5.05
C GLY A 12 6.73 1.80 -5.62
N LEU A 13 6.25 2.76 -4.82
CA LEU A 13 6.03 4.15 -5.22
C LEU A 13 7.11 5.08 -4.71
N LYS A 14 7.21 6.25 -5.35
CA LYS A 14 8.02 7.37 -4.86
C LYS A 14 7.23 8.20 -3.85
N SER A 15 7.95 8.84 -2.94
CA SER A 15 7.38 9.82 -2.02
C SER A 15 6.69 10.94 -2.80
N GLY A 16 5.45 11.24 -2.44
CA GLY A 16 4.64 12.23 -3.15
C GLY A 16 3.73 11.66 -4.24
N ALA A 17 3.68 10.33 -4.44
CA ALA A 17 2.70 9.69 -5.33
C ALA A 17 1.26 10.01 -4.92
N SER A 18 0.41 10.25 -5.92
CA SER A 18 -1.01 10.60 -5.79
C SER A 18 -1.86 9.45 -5.22
N LEU A 19 -3.07 9.77 -4.78
CA LEU A 19 -4.00 8.76 -4.26
C LEU A 19 -4.36 7.70 -5.32
N GLU A 20 -4.44 8.11 -6.58
CA GLU A 20 -4.67 7.20 -7.72
C GLU A 20 -3.49 6.23 -7.89
N GLU A 21 -2.25 6.73 -7.89
CA GLU A 21 -1.06 5.89 -7.95
C GLU A 21 -0.97 4.91 -6.78
N ILE A 22 -1.29 5.36 -5.56
CA ILE A 22 -1.37 4.52 -4.35
C ILE A 22 -2.37 3.38 -4.54
N ASN A 23 -3.56 3.70 -5.07
CA ASN A 23 -4.61 2.70 -5.28
C ASN A 23 -4.26 1.73 -6.41
N GLN A 24 -3.64 2.22 -7.48
CA GLN A 24 -3.24 1.40 -8.61
C GLN A 24 -2.14 0.42 -8.20
N ALA A 25 -1.06 0.92 -7.57
CA ALA A 25 0.02 0.07 -7.10
C ALA A 25 -0.45 -0.99 -6.08
N TYR A 26 -1.37 -0.60 -5.18
CA TYR A 26 -1.99 -1.55 -4.27
C TYR A 26 -2.74 -2.66 -5.04
N LYS A 27 -3.56 -2.31 -6.04
CA LYS A 27 -4.30 -3.30 -6.84
C LYS A 27 -3.37 -4.26 -7.57
N ASP A 28 -2.31 -3.75 -8.20
CA ASP A 28 -1.29 -4.56 -8.86
C ASP A 28 -0.64 -5.55 -7.89
N LEU A 29 -0.21 -5.07 -6.72
CA LEU A 29 0.46 -5.92 -5.73
C LEU A 29 -0.48 -6.94 -5.09
N VAL A 30 -1.75 -6.59 -4.87
CA VAL A 30 -2.78 -7.56 -4.41
C VAL A 30 -3.01 -8.64 -5.45
N MET A 31 -3.02 -8.28 -6.75
CA MET A 31 -3.16 -9.28 -7.81
C MET A 31 -1.96 -10.22 -7.89
N VAL A 32 -0.77 -9.79 -7.48
CA VAL A 32 0.43 -10.64 -7.41
C VAL A 32 0.41 -11.54 -6.18
N TRP A 33 0.11 -10.97 -5.01
CA TRP A 33 0.14 -11.64 -3.71
C TRP A 33 -1.22 -12.21 -3.26
N HIS A 34 -2.16 -12.40 -4.18
CA HIS A 34 -3.48 -12.94 -3.80
C HIS A 34 -3.32 -14.41 -3.36
N PRO A 35 -3.84 -14.81 -2.18
CA PRO A 35 -3.68 -16.17 -1.68
C PRO A 35 -4.21 -17.21 -2.65
N ASP A 36 -5.30 -16.93 -3.38
CA ASP A 36 -5.85 -17.81 -4.41
C ASP A 36 -4.86 -18.14 -5.55
N ARG A 37 -3.92 -17.23 -5.84
CA ARG A 37 -2.92 -17.44 -6.90
C ARG A 37 -1.71 -18.24 -6.42
N VAL A 38 -1.35 -18.10 -5.14
CA VAL A 38 -0.21 -18.79 -4.53
C VAL A 38 -0.61 -20.09 -3.80
N ALA A 39 -1.90 -20.32 -3.57
CA ALA A 39 -2.43 -21.50 -2.88
C ALA A 39 -2.26 -22.82 -3.65
N ASN A 40 -1.86 -22.76 -4.93
CA ASN A 40 -1.76 -23.94 -5.80
C ASN A 40 -0.57 -24.87 -5.55
N GLY A 41 0.18 -24.72 -4.45
CA GLY A 41 1.23 -25.72 -4.19
C GLY A 41 2.04 -25.60 -2.92
N ASP A 42 2.12 -24.43 -2.27
CA ASP A 42 3.04 -24.27 -1.14
C ASP A 42 2.45 -23.43 0.02
N PRO A 43 2.25 -24.02 1.21
CA PRO A 43 1.72 -23.30 2.37
C PRO A 43 2.66 -22.20 2.89
N HIS A 44 3.97 -22.28 2.60
CA HIS A 44 4.92 -21.23 2.93
C HIS A 44 4.71 -19.99 2.05
N LEU A 45 4.42 -20.19 0.76
CA LEU A 45 4.05 -19.09 -0.15
C LEU A 45 2.72 -18.44 0.25
N VAL A 46 1.75 -19.21 0.74
CA VAL A 46 0.49 -18.66 1.26
C VAL A 46 0.74 -17.78 2.49
N ALA A 47 1.59 -18.22 3.41
CA ALA A 47 1.97 -17.43 4.58
C ALA A 47 2.69 -16.13 4.17
N GLU A 48 3.66 -16.22 3.25
CA GLU A 48 4.38 -15.04 2.75
C GLU A 48 3.43 -14.05 2.06
N ALA A 49 2.49 -14.54 1.25
CA ALA A 49 1.47 -13.72 0.61
C ALA A 49 0.53 -13.03 1.61
N GLN A 50 0.17 -13.71 2.70
CA GLN A 50 -0.61 -13.11 3.77
C GLN A 50 0.16 -11.99 4.48
N GLU A 51 1.43 -12.20 4.79
CA GLU A 51 2.29 -11.16 5.37
C GLU A 51 2.42 -9.96 4.43
N LYS A 52 2.69 -10.21 3.14
CA LYS A 52 2.74 -9.16 2.12
C LYS A 52 1.44 -8.40 2.02
N MET A 53 0.30 -9.08 1.96
CA MET A 53 -1.01 -8.43 1.95
C MET A 53 -1.25 -7.56 3.18
N LYS A 54 -0.78 -7.98 4.36
CA LYS A 54 -0.85 -7.16 5.58
C LYS A 54 0.00 -5.90 5.46
N GLU A 55 1.23 -6.01 4.96
CA GLU A 55 2.11 -4.87 4.71
C GLU A 55 1.49 -3.88 3.71
N LEU A 56 0.95 -4.38 2.60
CA LEU A 56 0.31 -3.58 1.54
C LEU A 56 -0.92 -2.83 2.06
N ASN A 57 -1.78 -3.51 2.83
CA ASN A 57 -2.96 -2.89 3.43
C ASN A 57 -2.58 -1.77 4.41
N HIS A 58 -1.60 -2.03 5.27
CA HIS A 58 -1.11 -1.06 6.24
C HIS A 58 -0.48 0.15 5.57
N ALA A 59 0.35 -0.06 4.55
CA ALA A 59 0.96 1.03 3.79
C ALA A 59 -0.10 1.89 3.10
N ARG A 60 -1.07 1.27 2.41
CA ARG A 60 -2.17 1.98 1.74
C ARG A 60 -2.97 2.83 2.72
N ASP A 61 -3.34 2.27 3.87
CA ASP A 61 -4.16 2.96 4.88
C ASP A 61 -3.43 4.19 5.44
N GLN A 62 -2.16 4.04 5.81
CA GLN A 62 -1.34 5.15 6.28
C GLN A 62 -1.19 6.26 5.23
N LEU A 63 -0.91 5.91 3.97
CA LEU A 63 -0.78 6.89 2.90
C LEU A 63 -2.10 7.62 2.63
N ARG A 64 -3.23 6.91 2.66
CA ARG A 64 -4.57 7.50 2.52
C ARG A 64 -4.88 8.46 3.66
N ALA A 65 -4.65 8.06 4.91
CA ALA A 65 -4.87 8.89 6.08
C ALA A 65 -3.99 10.15 6.06
N TYR A 66 -2.72 10.01 5.68
CA TYR A 66 -1.80 11.14 5.53
C TYR A 66 -2.29 12.12 4.44
N ARG A 67 -2.68 11.60 3.27
CA ARG A 67 -3.22 12.41 2.17
C ARG A 67 -4.49 13.15 2.55
N ALA A 68 -5.43 12.48 3.22
CA ALA A 68 -6.66 13.11 3.71
C ALA A 68 -6.38 14.25 4.69
N LYS A 69 -5.44 14.04 5.64
CA LYS A 69 -5.00 15.09 6.57
C LYS A 69 -4.30 16.26 5.86
N ALA A 70 -3.48 15.98 4.85
CA ALA A 70 -2.82 17.01 4.05
C ALA A 70 -3.83 17.85 3.25
N GLN A 71 -4.82 17.22 2.61
CA GLN A 71 -5.90 17.89 1.89
C GLN A 71 -6.73 18.80 2.80
N ALA A 72 -7.10 18.31 3.99
CA ALA A 72 -7.83 19.10 4.99
C ALA A 72 -7.06 20.36 5.45
N ARG A 73 -5.73 20.26 5.61
CA ARG A 73 -4.88 21.42 5.95
C ARG A 73 -4.80 22.45 4.83
N THR A 74 -4.75 21.98 3.58
CA THR A 74 -4.67 22.86 2.40
C THR A 74 -5.98 23.63 2.18
N ALA A 75 -7.12 23.03 2.51
CA ALA A 75 -8.43 23.66 2.38
C ALA A 75 -8.75 24.72 3.46
N GLN A 76 -8.02 24.73 4.59
CA GLN A 76 -8.23 25.70 5.69
C GLN A 76 -7.41 26.99 5.54
N THR A 77 -6.55 27.07 4.53
CA THR A 77 -5.66 28.22 4.27
C THR A 77 -6.05 29.01 3.01
N ALA A 78 -7.20 28.71 2.41
CA ALA A 78 -7.77 29.40 1.25
C ALA A 78 -8.97 30.26 1.65
#